data_AF-A0A653R3Z8-F1
#
_entry.id   AF-A0A653R3Z8-F1
#
_cell.length_a   1.000
_cell.length_b   1.000
_cell.length_c   1.000
_cell.angle_alpha   90.00
_cell.angle_beta   90.00
_cell.angle_gamma   90.00
#
_symmetry.space_group_name_H-M   'P 1'
#
loop_
_entity.id
_entity.type
_entity.pdbx_description
1 polymer ?
#
loop_
_entity_poly.entity_id
_entity_poly.type
_entity_poly.pdbx_seq_one_letter_code
_entity_poly.pdbx_strand_id
1 'polypeptide(L)'
;MFYLVMGNERIEVDSVILSRNESITGYSSEGEKIIRLEGVNFQNVYLEDAEGQKIDFPVEQTTNPSEIEEMRKTIKELNEKVQQLEEKEKVVEHDQSVI
;
A
#
# COMPACT_ATOMS: atom_id res chain seq x y z
N MET A 1 -9.12 9.36 9.45
CA MET A 1 -8.20 9.23 10.59
C MET A 1 -8.78 8.21 11.52
N PHE A 2 -8.05 7.13 11.77
CA PHE A 2 -8.50 6.01 12.58
C PHE A 2 -7.56 5.80 13.77
N TYR A 3 -8.04 5.09 14.77
CA TYR A 3 -7.25 4.77 15.95
C TYR A 3 -7.31 3.27 16.22
N LEU A 4 -6.14 2.62 16.23
CA LEU A 4 -6.01 1.25 16.69
C LEU A 4 -5.93 1.28 18.21
N VAL A 5 -6.95 0.72 18.87
CA VAL A 5 -7.03 0.64 20.33
C VAL A 5 -6.60 -0.75 20.79
N MET A 6 -5.71 -0.80 21.77
CA MET A 6 -5.14 -2.02 22.34
C MET A 6 -5.16 -1.93 23.87
N GLY A 7 -6.29 -2.29 24.46
CA GLY A 7 -6.50 -2.07 25.90
C GLY A 7 -6.45 -0.58 26.28
N ASN A 8 -5.36 -0.14 26.90
CA ASN A 8 -5.15 1.26 27.31
C ASN A 8 -4.35 2.09 26.30
N GLU A 9 -3.78 1.45 25.28
CA GLU A 9 -3.00 2.13 24.25
C GLU A 9 -3.89 2.49 23.06
N ARG A 10 -3.67 3.68 22.50
CA ARG A 10 -4.39 4.19 21.33
C ARG A 10 -3.38 4.77 20.34
N ILE A 11 -3.33 4.20 19.15
CA ILE A 11 -2.36 4.56 18.12
C ILE A 11 -3.11 5.12 16.91
N GLU A 12 -2.71 6.31 16.48
CA GLU A 12 -3.24 6.91 15.27
C GLU A 12 -2.72 6.16 14.03
N VAL A 13 -3.64 5.80 13.14
CA VAL A 13 -3.37 5.08 11.90
C VAL A 13 -4.26 5.63 10.79
N ASP A 14 -3.74 5.67 9.57
CA ASP A 14 -4.51 6.04 8.39
C ASP A 14 -5.22 4.84 7.78
N SER A 15 -4.59 3.67 7.84
CA SER A 15 -5.21 2.40 7.45
C SER A 15 -4.70 1.24 8.29
N VAL A 16 -5.49 0.17 8.34
CA VAL A 16 -5.15 -1.06 9.04
C VAL A 16 -5.44 -2.23 8.12
N ILE A 17 -4.60 -3.26 8.16
CA ILE A 17 -4.79 -4.50 7.40
C ILE A 17 -4.84 -5.66 8.39
N LEU A 18 -5.92 -6.45 8.29
CA LEU A 18 -6.06 -7.74 8.95
C LEU A 18 -5.61 -8.84 7.99
N SER A 19 -4.49 -9.49 8.29
CA SER A 19 -4.00 -10.62 7.52
C SER A 19 -4.58 -11.95 8.00
N ARG A 20 -4.53 -12.97 7.14
CA ARG A 20 -5.12 -14.31 7.36
C ARG A 20 -4.66 -15.04 8.64
N ASN A 21 -3.53 -14.63 9.23
CA ASN A 21 -2.97 -15.24 10.43
C ASN A 21 -3.31 -14.46 11.72
N GLU A 22 -4.45 -13.77 11.74
CA GLU A 22 -4.90 -12.96 12.90
C GLU A 22 -3.86 -11.91 13.33
N SER A 23 -3.13 -11.37 12.35
CA SER A 23 -2.19 -10.29 12.56
C SER A 23 -2.75 -8.98 12.01
N ILE A 24 -2.53 -7.91 12.76
CA ILE A 24 -2.99 -6.57 12.41
C ILE A 24 -1.76 -5.71 12.12
N THR A 25 -1.76 -5.05 10.96
CA THR A 25 -0.73 -4.08 10.60
C THR A 25 -1.36 -2.71 10.41
N GLY A 26 -0.90 -1.72 11.15
CA GLY A 26 -1.32 -0.32 11.02
C GLY A 26 -0.32 0.50 10.19
N TYR A 27 -0.84 1.39 9.36
CA TYR A 27 -0.06 2.22 8.44
C TYR A 27 -0.31 3.71 8.66
N SER A 28 0.71 4.52 8.38
CA SER A 28 0.62 5.99 8.35
C SER A 28 -0.05 6.47 7.06
N SER A 29 -0.36 7.77 6.99
CA SER A 29 -0.85 8.43 5.77
C SER A 29 0.15 8.41 4.63
N GLU A 30 1.45 8.21 4.93
CA GLU A 30 2.51 8.03 3.94
C GLU A 30 2.67 6.56 3.50
N GLY A 31 1.86 5.64 4.06
CA GLY A 31 1.92 4.21 3.78
C GLY A 31 3.05 3.48 4.53
N GLU A 32 3.69 4.13 5.49
CA GLU A 32 4.71 3.50 6.33
C GLU A 32 4.07 2.59 7.39
N LYS A 33 4.71 1.47 7.71
CA LYS A 33 4.25 0.56 8.77
C LYS A 33 4.54 1.18 10.13
N ILE A 34 3.49 1.51 10.88
CA ILE A 34 3.62 2.08 12.23
C ILE A 34 3.64 0.95 13.27
N ILE A 35 2.79 -0.06 13.10
CA ILE A 35 2.65 -1.13 14.07
C ILE A 35 2.28 -2.46 13.41
N ARG A 36 2.76 -3.56 14.00
CA ARG A 36 2.37 -4.92 13.65
C ARG A 36 2.11 -5.72 14.92
N LEU A 37 0.91 -6.28 15.02
CA LEU A 37 0.47 -7.12 16.12
C LEU A 37 0.26 -8.54 15.60
N GLU A 38 0.80 -9.53 16.31
CA GLU A 38 0.65 -10.95 15.98
C GLU A 38 -0.15 -11.64 17.10
N GLY A 39 -1.01 -12.60 16.74
CA GLY A 39 -1.83 -13.33 17.71
C GLY A 39 -2.87 -12.45 18.40
N VAL A 40 -3.54 -11.59 17.63
CA VAL A 40 -4.41 -10.54 18.18
C VAL A 40 -5.67 -11.14 18.79
N ASN A 41 -5.96 -10.77 20.04
CA ASN A 41 -7.25 -11.01 20.65
C ASN A 41 -8.21 -9.85 20.33
N PHE A 42 -9.13 -10.07 19.39
CA PHE A 42 -10.14 -9.10 18.93
C PHE A 42 -11.14 -8.65 20.01
N GLN A 43 -11.13 -9.23 21.21
CA GLN A 43 -11.89 -8.70 22.35
C GLN A 43 -11.26 -7.42 22.91
N ASN A 44 -9.93 -7.28 22.81
CA ASN A 44 -9.16 -6.18 23.41
C ASN A 44 -8.52 -5.25 22.36
N VAL A 45 -8.56 -5.65 21.09
CA VAL A 45 -8.02 -4.87 19.98
C VAL A 45 -9.13 -4.58 18.98
N TYR A 46 -9.37 -3.30 18.72
CA TYR A 46 -10.40 -2.83 17.79
C TYR A 46 -9.97 -1.51 17.14
N LEU A 47 -10.61 -1.18 16.02
CA LEU A 47 -10.40 0.05 15.29
C LEU A 47 -11.50 1.05 15.66
N GLU A 48 -11.13 2.29 15.92
CA GLU A 48 -12.06 3.40 16.11
C GLU A 48 -11.93 4.43 14.99
N ASP A 49 -13.04 5.07 14.63
CA ASP A 49 -13.01 6.29 13.84
C ASP A 49 -12.69 7.54 14.68
N ALA A 50 -12.65 8.70 14.04
CA ALA A 50 -12.39 9.98 14.72
C ALA A 50 -13.49 10.38 15.73
N GLU A 51 -14.69 9.82 15.61
CA GLU A 51 -15.82 10.04 16.52
C GLU A 51 -15.81 9.05 17.70
N GLY A 52 -14.87 8.09 17.72
CA GLY A 52 -14.76 7.05 18.74
C GLY A 52 -15.71 5.88 18.52
N GLN A 53 -16.30 5.75 17.33
CA GLN A 53 -17.13 4.60 17.00
C GLN A 53 -16.24 3.42 16.61
N LYS A 54 -16.56 2.24 17.15
CA LYS A 54 -15.88 1.01 16.77
C LYS A 54 -16.27 0.61 15.35
N ILE A 55 -15.27 0.35 14.53
CA ILE A 55 -15.44 -0.11 13.15
C ILE A 55 -14.74 -1.45 12.97
N ASP A 56 -15.28 -2.26 12.06
CA ASP A 56 -14.69 -3.55 11.70
C ASP A 56 -13.34 -3.35 11.01
N PHE A 57 -12.42 -4.29 11.24
CA PHE A 57 -11.18 -4.33 10.49
C PHE A 57 -11.48 -4.58 9.02
N PRO A 58 -10.97 -3.75 8.09
CA PRO A 58 -11.06 -4.08 6.69
C PRO A 58 -10.28 -5.37 6.47
N VAL A 59 -11.00 -6.42 6.13
CA VAL A 59 -10.41 -7.72 5.77
C VAL A 59 -9.59 -7.49 4.52
N GLU A 60 -8.35 -7.97 4.52
CA GLU A 60 -7.49 -7.97 3.35
C GLU A 60 -8.28 -8.57 2.18
N GLN A 61 -8.73 -7.73 1.25
CA GLN A 61 -9.13 -8.19 -0.07
C GLN A 61 -7.83 -8.69 -0.67
N THR A 62 -7.63 -10.01 -0.60
CA THR A 62 -6.47 -10.62 -1.23
C THR A 62 -6.44 -10.15 -2.65
N THR A 63 -5.45 -9.33 -3.01
CA THR A 63 -5.30 -8.79 -4.35
C THR A 63 -5.46 -9.95 -5.31
N ASN A 64 -6.44 -9.86 -6.21
CA ASN A 64 -6.74 -10.98 -7.06
C ASN A 64 -5.47 -11.29 -7.87
N PRO A 65 -4.99 -12.55 -7.95
CA PRO A 65 -3.80 -12.89 -8.71
C PRO A 65 -3.82 -12.32 -10.14
N SER A 66 -5.01 -12.18 -10.73
CA SER A 66 -5.22 -11.52 -12.03
C SER A 66 -4.85 -10.03 -12.02
N GLU A 67 -5.18 -9.28 -10.96
CA GLU A 67 -4.81 -7.86 -10.85
C GLU A 67 -3.28 -7.68 -10.72
N ILE A 68 -2.60 -8.59 -10.02
CA ILE A 68 -1.13 -8.60 -9.93
C ILE A 68 -0.51 -8.86 -11.31
N GLU A 69 -1.11 -9.76 -12.09
CA GLU A 69 -0.66 -10.07 -13.46
C GLU A 69 -0.85 -8.85 -14.39
N GLU A 70 -2.01 -8.18 -14.30
CA GLU A 70 -2.29 -6.96 -15.06
C GLU A 70 -1.34 -5.80 -14.67
N MET A 71 -1.04 -5.63 -13.39
CA MET A 71 -0.04 -4.66 -12.91
C MET A 71 1.35 -4.97 -13.47
N ARG A 72 1.78 -6.24 -13.44
CA ARG A 72 3.08 -6.66 -14.00
C ARG A 72 3.17 -6.38 -15.50
N LYS A 73 2.09 -6.63 -16.23
CA LYS A 73 2.01 -6.33 -17.67
C LYS A 73 2.14 -4.83 -17.92
N THR A 74 1.42 -4.01 -17.16
CA THR A 74 1.45 -2.55 -17.29
C THR A 74 2.85 -1.99 -17.01
N ILE A 75 3.53 -2.47 -15.96
CA ILE A 75 4.91 -2.07 -15.64
C ILE A 75 5.86 -2.42 -16.79
N LYS A 76 5.70 -3.60 -17.40
CA LYS A 76 6.52 -4.01 -18.54
C LYS A 76 6.32 -3.08 -19.74
N GLU A 77 5.07 -2.79 -20.11
CA GLU A 77 4.76 -1.89 -21.23
C GLU A 77 5.26 -0.46 -20.98
N LEU A 78 5.20 0.02 -19.73
CA LEU A 78 5.75 1.32 -19.35
C LEU A 78 7.27 1.35 -19.51
N ASN A 79 7.98 0.32 -19.03
CA ASN A 79 9.44 0.23 -19.19
C ASN A 79 9.85 0.18 -20.67
N GLU A 80 9.13 -0.58 -21.50
CA GLU A 80 9.40 -0.63 -22.94
C GLU A 80 9.19 0.74 -23.62
N LYS A 81 8.17 1.49 -23.19
CA LYS A 81 7.94 2.85 -23.70
C LYS A 81 8.99 3.85 -23.23
N VAL A 82 9.44 3.75 -21.98
CA VAL A 82 10.52 4.59 -21.46
C VAL A 82 11.81 4.35 -22.25
N GLN A 83 12.19 3.09 -22.47
CA GLN A 83 13.37 2.77 -23.27
C GLN A 83 13.28 3.30 -24.70
N GLN A 84 12.12 3.17 -25.36
CA GLN A 84 11.92 3.73 -26.70
C GLN A 84 12.01 5.25 -26.75
N LEU A 85 11.64 5.95 -25.66
CA LEU A 85 11.79 7.40 -25.57
C LEU A 85 13.26 7.79 -25.36
N GLU A 86 13.98 7.08 -24.48
CA GLU A 86 15.42 7.29 -24.27
C GLU A 86 16.25 7.03 -25.55
N GLU A 87 15.90 6.02 -26.33
CA GLU A 87 16.54 5.75 -27.61
C GLU A 87 16.23 6.83 -28.65
N LYS A 88 15.00 7.36 -28.67
CA LYS A 88 14.63 8.47 -29.57
C LYS A 88 15.33 9.78 -29.19
N GLU A 89 15.48 10.10 -27.90
CA GLU A 89 16.23 11.27 -27.46
C GLU A 89 17.71 11.19 -27.88
N LYS A 90 18.35 10.02 -27.74
CA LYS A 90 19.75 9.82 -28.18
C LYS A 90 19.95 9.96 -29.69
N VAL A 91 18.97 9.58 -30.50
CA VAL A 91 19.04 9.73 -31.97
C VAL A 91 18.88 11.20 -32.36
N VAL A 92 18.03 11.97 -31.66
CA VAL A 92 17.84 13.41 -31.93
C VAL A 92 19.07 14.24 -31.55
N GLU A 93 19.76 13.92 -30.46
CA GLU A 93 21.03 14.61 -30.08
C GLU A 93 22.19 14.33 -31.06
N HIS A 94 22.25 13.12 -31.65
CA HIS A 94 23.28 12.79 -32.65
C HIS A 94 23.07 13.56 -33.96
N ASP A 95 21.82 13.76 -34.39
CA ASP A 95 21.51 14.47 -35.64
C ASP A 95 21.77 15.98 -35.54
N GLN A 96 21.58 16.57 -34.36
CA GLN A 96 21.88 18.00 -34.11
C GLN A 96 23.38 18.31 -33.94
N SER A 97 24.21 17.30 -33.68
CA SER A 97 25.67 17.44 -33.53
C SER A 97 26.42 17.35 -34.87
N VAL A 98 25.70 17.08 -35.97
CA VAL A 98 26.23 17.02 -37.34
C VAL A 98 25.65 18.16 -38.17
N ILE A 99 25.95 19.41 -37.79
CA ILE A 99 25.75 20.61 -38.64
C ILE A 99 26.95 21.54 -38.47
#